data_AF-A0A354Q8B3-F1
#
_entry.id   AF-A0A354Q8B3-F1
#
_cell.length_a   1.000
_cell.length_b   1.000
_cell.length_c   1.000
_cell.angle_alpha   90.00
_cell.angle_beta   90.00
_cell.angle_gamma   90.00
#
_symmetry.space_group_name_H-M   'P 1'
#
loop_
_entity.id
_entity.type
_entity.pdbx_description
1 polymer ?
#
loop_
_entity_poly.entity_id
_entity_poly.type
_entity_poly.pdbx_seq_one_letter_code
_entity_poly.pdbx_strand_id
1 'polypeptide(L)'
;MFKFNDLSDKDEEFNVQDHLLTPRKFFEKRRKAKKVYVFDLRSSEDFETSHLPGAHNLPFENFEDSIYQMPFSGEIMLYGGDEKELFSAAEILYDNGFETFYFIDSYDSLIGGVDESFIDISQKAQEHISNFLNASAEKFKGISIIIETKTDSKANYSIQFIELSATPVENISIDLEKFQVLVAKEAIPYLEGTEVDLNDKGELEAFNPSMSITEISGSVEEQIQHVLDEEVNPMVASHGGVVSLLEVKEHNAYLEFGGGCQGCGMIDVTLKQGVEVMIKSQIPEIEAIYDVTDHAGGTNPYYQPSAK
;
A
#
# COMPACT_ATOMS: atom_id res chain seq x y z
N MET A 1 -34.25 -18.93 -1.91
CA MET A 1 -33.51 -20.10 -2.44
C MET A 1 -32.26 -19.53 -3.07
N PHE A 2 -31.10 -19.70 -2.45
CA PHE A 2 -29.83 -19.27 -3.05
C PHE A 2 -29.65 -20.05 -4.36
N LYS A 3 -29.45 -19.33 -5.46
CA LYS A 3 -29.01 -19.95 -6.71
C LYS A 3 -27.52 -20.21 -6.55
N PHE A 4 -27.15 -21.47 -6.37
CA PHE A 4 -25.80 -21.92 -6.70
C PHE A 4 -25.68 -21.78 -8.21
N ASN A 5 -24.92 -20.79 -8.67
CA ASN A 5 -24.41 -20.82 -10.03
C ASN A 5 -23.24 -21.81 -10.01
N ASP A 6 -23.40 -22.89 -10.76
CA ASP A 6 -22.30 -23.79 -11.07
C ASP A 6 -21.31 -23.00 -11.94
N LEU A 7 -20.11 -22.74 -11.41
CA LEU A 7 -19.06 -22.00 -12.12
C LEU A 7 -18.28 -22.89 -13.09
N SER A 8 -18.64 -24.17 -13.25
CA SER A 8 -18.09 -25.03 -14.29
C SER A 8 -18.39 -24.53 -15.72
N ASP A 9 -19.30 -23.57 -15.86
CA ASP A 9 -19.63 -22.84 -17.10
C ASP A 9 -18.91 -21.48 -17.22
N LYS A 10 -17.74 -21.27 -16.58
CA LYS A 10 -16.83 -20.20 -17.05
C LYS A 10 -16.25 -20.65 -18.39
N ASP A 11 -16.93 -20.31 -19.49
CA ASP A 11 -16.47 -20.46 -20.88
C ASP A 11 -15.18 -19.66 -21.20
N GLU A 12 -14.59 -18.97 -20.21
CA GLU A 12 -13.27 -18.35 -20.32
C GLU A 12 -12.21 -19.33 -19.80
N GLU A 13 -11.41 -19.85 -20.73
CA GLU A 13 -10.21 -20.64 -20.43
C GLU A 13 -9.27 -19.81 -19.55
N PHE A 14 -8.91 -20.31 -18.37
CA PHE A 14 -8.01 -19.61 -17.46
C PHE A 14 -6.68 -19.32 -18.16
N ASN A 15 -6.32 -18.04 -18.22
CA ASN A 15 -5.05 -17.59 -18.77
C ASN A 15 -4.19 -16.97 -17.68
N VAL A 16 -3.21 -17.74 -17.21
CA VAL A 16 -2.26 -17.35 -16.17
C VAL A 16 -1.57 -16.01 -16.48
N GLN A 17 -1.34 -15.70 -17.76
CA GLN A 17 -0.66 -14.47 -18.19
C GLN A 17 -1.46 -13.19 -17.87
N ASP A 18 -2.79 -13.28 -17.72
CA ASP A 18 -3.62 -12.12 -17.38
C ASP A 18 -3.45 -11.67 -15.92
N HIS A 19 -2.88 -12.56 -15.09
CA HIS A 19 -2.61 -12.34 -13.66
C HIS A 19 -1.13 -12.04 -13.38
N LEU A 20 -0.25 -12.22 -14.36
CA LEU A 20 1.18 -11.95 -14.23
C LEU A 20 1.46 -10.44 -14.29
N LEU A 21 2.18 -9.92 -13.30
CA LEU A 21 2.56 -8.52 -13.20
C LEU A 21 4.04 -8.31 -13.47
N THR A 22 4.34 -7.20 -14.16
CA THR A 22 5.67 -6.60 -14.13
C THR A 22 6.02 -6.10 -12.73
N PRO A 23 7.31 -5.99 -12.35
CA PRO A 23 7.74 -5.44 -11.06
C PRO A 23 7.08 -4.11 -10.70
N ARG A 24 7.06 -3.15 -11.63
CA ARG A 24 6.42 -1.85 -11.41
C ARG A 24 4.94 -1.98 -11.06
N LYS A 25 4.16 -2.69 -11.88
CA LYS A 25 2.72 -2.90 -11.64
C LYS A 25 2.46 -3.63 -10.32
N PHE A 26 3.34 -4.55 -9.92
CA PHE A 26 3.25 -5.22 -8.63
C PHE A 26 3.35 -4.20 -7.49
N PHE A 27 4.40 -3.39 -7.46
CA PHE A 27 4.55 -2.37 -6.42
C PHE A 27 3.49 -1.26 -6.48
N GLU A 28 3.07 -0.85 -7.68
CA GLU A 28 1.98 0.12 -7.86
C GLU A 28 0.67 -0.40 -7.25
N LYS A 29 0.31 -1.66 -7.53
CA LYS A 29 -0.88 -2.29 -6.94
C LYS A 29 -0.75 -2.41 -5.43
N ARG A 30 0.40 -2.90 -4.94
CA ARG A 30 0.67 -3.00 -3.48
C ARG A 30 0.50 -1.65 -2.79
N ARG A 31 0.93 -0.56 -3.43
CA ARG A 31 0.85 0.80 -2.90
C ARG A 31 -0.57 1.39 -2.92
N LYS A 32 -1.32 1.16 -4.00
CA LYS A 32 -2.62 1.82 -4.23
C LYS A 32 -3.83 1.02 -3.75
N ALA A 33 -3.68 -0.29 -3.56
CA ALA A 33 -4.79 -1.16 -3.18
C ALA A 33 -5.24 -0.88 -1.74
N LYS A 34 -6.55 -0.66 -1.56
CA LYS A 34 -7.18 -0.45 -0.23
C LYS A 34 -7.01 -1.66 0.69
N LYS A 35 -7.01 -2.86 0.13
CA LYS A 35 -6.93 -4.13 0.83
C LYS A 35 -6.09 -5.09 0.01
N VAL A 36 -4.83 -5.20 0.39
CA VAL A 36 -3.84 -6.05 -0.28
C VAL A 36 -3.32 -7.10 0.67
N TYR A 37 -3.14 -8.31 0.18
CA TYR A 37 -2.53 -9.41 0.90
C TYR A 37 -1.37 -9.95 0.11
N VAL A 38 -0.18 -9.85 0.67
CA VAL A 38 1.04 -10.30 0.01
C VAL A 38 1.43 -11.65 0.60
N PHE A 39 1.62 -12.64 -0.26
CA PHE A 39 2.03 -13.98 0.11
C PHE A 39 3.37 -14.34 -0.54
N ASP A 40 4.30 -14.81 0.28
CA ASP A 40 5.60 -15.33 -0.14
C ASP A 40 5.53 -16.87 -0.16
N LEU A 41 5.58 -17.44 -1.37
CA LEU A 41 5.49 -18.87 -1.58
C LEU A 41 6.82 -19.61 -1.43
N ARG A 42 7.92 -18.88 -1.16
CA ARG A 42 9.23 -19.50 -0.95
C ARG A 42 9.30 -20.25 0.38
N SER A 43 10.40 -20.98 0.55
CA SER A 43 10.71 -21.62 1.82
C SER A 43 10.74 -20.62 2.98
N SER A 44 10.46 -21.10 4.20
CA SER A 44 10.56 -20.23 5.38
C SER A 44 11.96 -19.69 5.62
N GLU A 45 13.01 -20.41 5.19
CA GLU A 45 14.41 -19.96 5.28
C GLU A 45 14.68 -18.75 4.37
N ASP A 46 14.19 -18.81 3.12
CA ASP A 46 14.31 -17.70 2.17
C ASP A 46 13.52 -16.48 2.66
N PHE A 47 12.32 -16.72 3.22
CA PHE A 47 11.49 -15.67 3.80
C PHE A 47 12.21 -14.98 4.98
N GLU A 48 12.74 -15.75 5.93
CA GLU A 48 13.47 -15.20 7.08
C GLU A 48 14.72 -14.40 6.67
N THR A 49 15.36 -14.78 5.57
CA THR A 49 16.52 -14.07 5.04
C THR A 49 16.14 -12.69 4.49
N SER A 50 15.12 -12.62 3.64
CA SER A 50 14.60 -11.36 3.13
C SER A 50 13.25 -11.55 2.45
N HIS A 51 12.28 -10.69 2.73
CA HIS A 51 10.92 -10.75 2.20
C HIS A 51 10.33 -9.35 2.03
N LEU A 52 9.19 -9.24 1.36
CA LEU A 52 8.47 -7.97 1.28
C LEU A 52 7.86 -7.61 2.64
N PRO A 53 7.92 -6.33 3.07
CA PRO A 53 7.27 -5.89 4.30
C PRO A 53 5.78 -6.21 4.32
N GLY A 54 5.30 -6.77 5.44
CA GLY A 54 3.93 -7.21 5.62
C GLY A 54 3.52 -8.48 4.85
N ALA A 55 4.46 -9.17 4.18
CA ALA A 55 4.15 -10.43 3.50
C ALA A 55 3.94 -11.58 4.49
N HIS A 56 3.03 -12.49 4.15
CA HIS A 56 2.81 -13.74 4.85
C HIS A 56 3.56 -14.87 4.16
N ASN A 57 4.41 -15.58 4.89
CA ASN A 57 5.02 -16.79 4.34
C ASN A 57 3.97 -17.91 4.26
N LEU A 58 3.79 -18.44 3.06
CA LEU A 58 2.96 -19.61 2.79
C LEU A 58 3.71 -20.47 1.76
N PRO A 59 4.70 -21.28 2.19
CA PRO A 59 5.49 -22.09 1.28
C PRO A 59 4.61 -22.91 0.34
N PHE A 60 4.98 -22.98 -0.95
CA PHE A 60 4.15 -23.59 -1.99
C PHE A 60 3.69 -25.02 -1.64
N GLU A 61 4.55 -25.82 -1.00
CA GLU A 61 4.24 -27.17 -0.53
C GLU A 61 3.02 -27.27 0.40
N ASN A 62 2.68 -26.18 1.09
CA ASN A 62 1.55 -26.08 2.01
C ASN A 62 0.40 -25.23 1.43
N PHE A 63 0.55 -24.73 0.20
CA PHE A 63 -0.35 -23.74 -0.39
C PHE A 63 -1.76 -24.30 -0.57
N GLU A 64 -1.90 -25.44 -1.24
CA GLU A 64 -3.20 -26.09 -1.52
C GLU A 64 -3.99 -26.37 -0.23
N ASP A 65 -3.32 -26.87 0.81
CA ASP A 65 -3.97 -27.17 2.10
C ASP A 65 -4.36 -25.91 2.88
N SER A 66 -3.73 -24.78 2.60
CA SER A 66 -3.89 -23.53 3.35
C SER A 66 -4.78 -22.49 2.66
N ILE A 67 -5.24 -22.75 1.43
CA ILE A 67 -6.07 -21.80 0.66
C ILE A 67 -7.31 -21.33 1.44
N TYR A 68 -7.89 -22.20 2.26
CA TYR A 68 -9.10 -21.90 3.04
C TYR A 68 -8.86 -20.83 4.13
N GLN A 69 -7.60 -20.59 4.47
CA GLN A 69 -7.18 -19.56 5.42
C GLN A 69 -6.92 -18.22 4.71
N MET A 70 -6.83 -18.22 3.38
CA MET A 70 -6.60 -17.01 2.59
C MET A 70 -7.89 -16.17 2.52
N PRO A 71 -7.75 -14.83 2.45
CA PRO A 71 -8.90 -13.95 2.36
C PRO A 71 -9.58 -14.07 0.99
N PHE A 72 -10.87 -14.41 0.98
CA PHE A 72 -11.68 -14.47 -0.25
C PHE A 72 -12.02 -13.10 -0.87
N SER A 73 -11.52 -11.99 -0.30
CA SER A 73 -11.76 -10.62 -0.80
C SER A 73 -10.58 -9.70 -0.53
N GLY A 74 -10.29 -8.82 -1.49
CA GLY A 74 -9.08 -7.99 -1.52
C GLY A 74 -8.16 -8.45 -2.64
N GLU A 75 -7.09 -7.70 -2.88
CA GLU A 75 -6.10 -8.02 -3.90
C GLU A 75 -5.09 -9.01 -3.29
N ILE A 76 -5.10 -10.25 -3.76
CA ILE A 76 -4.07 -11.24 -3.40
C ILE A 76 -2.88 -11.05 -4.32
N MET A 77 -1.68 -10.93 -3.75
CA MET A 77 -0.45 -10.74 -4.49
C MET A 77 0.55 -11.81 -4.07
N LEU A 78 1.06 -12.58 -5.02
CA LEU A 78 1.93 -13.72 -4.77
C LEU A 78 3.30 -13.50 -5.40
N TYR A 79 4.34 -13.95 -4.72
CA TYR A 79 5.67 -14.11 -5.32
C TYR A 79 6.31 -15.37 -4.77
N GLY A 80 7.23 -15.95 -5.53
CA GLY A 80 7.81 -17.27 -5.23
C GLY A 80 9.28 -17.37 -5.59
N GLY A 81 9.80 -18.59 -5.55
CA GLY A 81 11.17 -18.92 -5.92
C GLY A 81 11.32 -19.24 -7.41
N ASP A 82 10.31 -19.88 -7.98
CA ASP A 82 10.26 -20.20 -9.41
C ASP A 82 8.86 -20.04 -10.03
N GLU A 83 8.85 -19.90 -11.35
CA GLU A 83 7.67 -19.63 -12.16
C GLU A 83 6.65 -20.78 -12.15
N LYS A 84 7.09 -22.03 -12.02
CA LYS A 84 6.19 -23.19 -12.11
C LYS A 84 5.29 -23.29 -10.89
N GLU A 85 5.87 -23.13 -9.70
CA GLU A 85 5.11 -23.12 -8.45
C GLU A 85 4.06 -22.00 -8.45
N LEU A 86 4.43 -20.82 -8.95
CA LEU A 86 3.51 -19.68 -9.05
C LEU A 86 2.36 -19.93 -10.03
N PHE A 87 2.63 -20.55 -11.18
CA PHE A 87 1.58 -20.87 -12.14
C PHE A 87 0.62 -21.89 -11.57
N SER A 88 1.13 -22.92 -10.88
CA SER A 88 0.29 -23.88 -10.17
C SER A 88 -0.51 -23.23 -9.04
N ALA A 89 0.08 -22.30 -8.28
CA ALA A 89 -0.65 -21.54 -7.26
C ALA A 89 -1.78 -20.70 -7.88
N ALA A 90 -1.54 -20.09 -9.04
CA ALA A 90 -2.53 -19.31 -9.77
C ALA A 90 -3.70 -20.18 -10.26
N GLU A 91 -3.43 -21.37 -10.80
CA GLU A 91 -4.45 -22.35 -11.18
C GLU A 91 -5.27 -22.80 -9.96
N ILE A 92 -4.61 -23.13 -8.84
CA ILE A 92 -5.28 -23.51 -7.58
C ILE A 92 -6.22 -22.39 -7.11
N LEU A 93 -5.79 -21.13 -7.12
CA LEU A 93 -6.64 -20.01 -6.73
C LEU A 93 -7.85 -19.85 -7.66
N TYR A 94 -7.64 -19.93 -8.96
CA TYR A 94 -8.72 -19.85 -9.95
C TYR A 94 -9.77 -20.94 -9.75
N ASP A 95 -9.32 -22.19 -9.64
CA ASP A 95 -10.20 -23.36 -9.46
C ASP A 95 -10.99 -23.32 -8.15
N ASN A 96 -10.45 -22.65 -7.12
CA ASN A 96 -11.10 -22.45 -5.84
C ASN A 96 -11.91 -21.14 -5.74
N GLY A 97 -12.11 -20.44 -6.87
CA GLY A 97 -13.04 -19.31 -6.97
C GLY A 97 -12.49 -17.98 -6.48
N PHE A 98 -11.17 -17.83 -6.33
CA PHE A 98 -10.57 -16.53 -6.08
C PHE A 98 -10.63 -15.67 -7.36
N GLU A 99 -11.27 -14.51 -7.26
CA GLU A 99 -11.52 -13.65 -8.44
C GLU A 99 -10.43 -12.60 -8.67
N THR A 100 -9.70 -12.21 -7.62
CA THR A 100 -8.74 -11.10 -7.70
C THR A 100 -7.41 -11.50 -7.06
N PHE A 101 -6.53 -12.03 -7.89
CA PHE A 101 -5.17 -12.36 -7.50
C PHE A 101 -4.18 -12.02 -8.62
N TYR A 102 -2.94 -11.80 -8.25
CA TYR A 102 -1.85 -11.45 -9.16
C TYR A 102 -0.56 -12.09 -8.67
N PHE A 103 0.37 -12.34 -9.58
CA PHE A 103 1.68 -12.87 -9.22
C PHE A 103 2.80 -12.23 -10.03
N ILE A 104 4.04 -12.51 -9.64
CA ILE A 104 5.25 -12.14 -10.37
C ILE A 104 6.25 -13.28 -10.37
N ASP A 105 7.00 -13.44 -11.45
CA ASP A 105 7.91 -14.55 -11.76
C ASP A 105 8.74 -15.08 -10.58
N SER A 106 9.39 -14.19 -9.83
CA SER A 106 10.18 -14.55 -8.66
C SER A 106 10.46 -13.34 -7.77
N TYR A 107 10.87 -13.60 -6.52
CA TYR A 107 11.35 -12.56 -5.62
C TYR A 107 12.53 -11.76 -6.22
N ASP A 108 13.49 -12.45 -6.85
CA ASP A 108 14.66 -11.79 -7.45
C ASP A 108 14.27 -10.93 -8.66
N SER A 109 13.34 -11.39 -9.51
CA SER A 109 12.80 -10.58 -10.61
C SER A 109 12.04 -9.36 -10.09
N LEU A 110 11.28 -9.51 -9.00
CA LEU A 110 10.56 -8.43 -8.37
C LEU A 110 11.49 -7.34 -7.85
N ILE A 111 12.53 -7.72 -7.11
CA ILE A 111 13.47 -6.77 -6.51
C ILE A 111 14.46 -6.22 -7.55
N GLY A 112 14.91 -7.05 -8.50
CA GLY A 112 15.89 -6.68 -9.51
C GLY A 112 15.31 -5.95 -10.73
N GLY A 113 14.01 -6.09 -11.00
CA GLY A 113 13.35 -5.50 -12.17
C GLY A 113 12.93 -4.05 -11.97
N VAL A 114 13.69 -3.29 -11.19
CA VAL A 114 13.49 -1.86 -10.92
C VAL A 114 14.17 -1.05 -12.01
N ASP A 115 13.48 -0.03 -12.51
CA ASP A 115 13.98 0.85 -13.58
C ASP A 115 13.60 2.31 -13.33
N GLU A 116 13.94 3.19 -14.28
CA GLU A 116 13.67 4.63 -14.21
C GLU A 116 12.19 4.96 -13.98
N SER A 117 11.28 4.06 -14.36
CA SER A 117 9.86 4.31 -14.35
C SER A 117 9.21 4.19 -12.97
N PHE A 118 9.99 3.77 -11.96
CA PHE A 118 9.60 3.75 -10.55
C PHE A 118 9.61 5.14 -9.89
N ILE A 119 10.38 6.07 -10.46
CA ILE A 119 10.64 7.39 -9.88
C ILE A 119 10.19 8.46 -10.87
N ASP A 120 9.39 9.42 -10.42
CA ASP A 120 9.08 10.62 -11.18
C ASP A 120 9.99 11.76 -10.73
N ILE A 121 10.86 12.26 -11.60
CA ILE A 121 11.76 13.38 -11.30
C ILE A 121 11.35 14.57 -12.15
N SER A 122 10.92 15.65 -11.49
CA SER A 122 10.50 16.88 -12.15
C SER A 122 11.61 17.43 -13.06
N GLN A 123 11.24 18.10 -14.15
CA GLN A 123 12.23 18.70 -15.05
C GLN A 123 13.19 19.66 -14.31
N LYS A 124 12.67 20.43 -13.35
CA LYS A 124 13.48 21.36 -12.55
C LYS A 124 14.47 20.63 -11.66
N ALA A 125 14.06 19.53 -11.03
CA ALA A 125 14.95 18.70 -10.23
C ALA A 125 16.03 18.03 -11.10
N GLN A 126 15.67 17.49 -12.27
CA GLN A 126 16.64 16.91 -13.21
C GLN A 126 17.70 17.95 -13.64
N GLU A 127 17.27 19.17 -13.97
CA GLU A 127 18.17 20.27 -14.32
C GLU A 127 19.07 20.67 -13.13
N HIS A 128 18.51 20.78 -11.92
CA HIS A 128 19.25 21.09 -10.70
C HIS A 128 20.33 20.04 -10.41
N ILE A 129 19.97 18.75 -10.43
CA ILE A 129 20.89 17.63 -10.23
C ILE A 129 21.99 17.65 -11.29
N SER A 130 21.61 17.77 -12.57
CA SER A 130 22.57 17.76 -13.68
C SER A 130 23.56 18.93 -13.58
N ASN A 131 23.09 20.13 -13.22
CA ASN A 131 23.94 21.30 -13.03
C ASN A 131 24.92 21.10 -11.87
N PHE A 132 24.47 20.56 -10.75
CA PHE A 132 25.33 20.26 -9.60
C PHE A 132 26.40 19.23 -9.95
N LEU A 133 26.01 18.13 -10.61
CA LEU A 133 26.92 17.06 -11.02
C LEU A 133 27.95 17.56 -12.04
N ASN A 134 27.54 18.36 -13.03
CA ASN A 134 28.47 18.96 -14.00
C ASN A 134 29.47 19.91 -13.34
N ALA A 135 29.03 20.72 -12.37
CA ALA A 135 29.91 21.62 -11.63
C ALA A 135 30.88 20.88 -10.69
N SER A 136 30.53 19.66 -10.28
CA SER A 136 31.26 18.86 -9.29
C SER A 136 31.65 17.47 -9.82
N ALA A 137 31.88 17.35 -11.13
CA ALA A 137 32.05 16.08 -11.84
C ALA A 137 33.26 15.26 -11.37
N GLU A 138 34.27 15.93 -10.79
CA GLU A 138 35.43 15.27 -10.19
C GLU A 138 35.15 14.65 -8.81
N LYS A 139 33.95 14.87 -8.25
CA LYS A 139 33.59 14.42 -6.91
C LYS A 139 32.33 13.56 -6.87
N PHE A 140 31.30 13.85 -7.67
CA PHE A 140 30.01 13.18 -7.59
C PHE A 140 29.61 12.49 -8.90
N LYS A 141 28.88 11.37 -8.80
CA LYS A 141 28.42 10.57 -9.96
C LYS A 141 26.90 10.47 -10.12
N GLY A 142 26.13 10.84 -9.11
CA GLY A 142 24.68 10.71 -9.13
C GLY A 142 24.04 11.07 -7.80
N ILE A 143 22.82 10.60 -7.59
CA ILE A 143 22.08 10.77 -6.34
C ILE A 143 21.68 9.43 -5.74
N SER A 144 21.54 9.38 -4.42
CA SER A 144 20.93 8.26 -3.69
C SER A 144 19.60 8.73 -3.15
N ILE A 145 18.53 7.96 -3.40
CA ILE A 145 17.27 8.11 -2.66
C ILE A 145 17.39 7.22 -1.44
N ILE A 146 17.37 7.83 -0.27
CA ILE A 146 17.43 7.14 1.02
C ILE A 146 16.01 7.04 1.55
N ILE A 147 15.55 5.80 1.72
CA ILE A 147 14.23 5.50 2.22
C ILE A 147 14.37 4.85 3.59
N GLU A 148 13.95 5.57 4.63
CA GLU A 148 13.91 5.07 5.99
C GLU A 148 12.53 4.51 6.30
N THR A 149 12.41 3.19 6.34
CA THR A 149 11.15 2.53 6.68
C THR A 149 10.76 2.80 8.14
N LYS A 150 9.45 2.97 8.38
CA LYS A 150 8.89 3.26 9.71
C LYS A 150 7.80 2.26 10.07
N THR A 151 7.00 1.86 9.08
CA THR A 151 6.05 0.73 9.16
C THR A 151 6.12 -0.06 7.85
N ASP A 152 5.36 -1.15 7.73
CA ASP A 152 5.29 -1.97 6.49
C ASP A 152 4.76 -1.19 5.26
N SER A 153 4.10 -0.05 5.50
CA SER A 153 3.47 0.79 4.47
C SER A 153 3.95 2.24 4.46
N LYS A 154 4.75 2.66 5.46
CA LYS A 154 5.19 4.05 5.60
C LYS A 154 6.70 4.19 5.77
N ALA A 155 7.27 5.21 5.12
CA ALA A 155 8.69 5.53 5.14
C ALA A 155 8.96 7.05 5.05
N ASN A 156 10.19 7.46 5.38
CA ASN A 156 10.70 8.80 5.11
C ASN A 156 11.67 8.76 3.95
N TYR A 157 11.70 9.82 3.15
CA TYR A 157 12.49 9.90 1.93
C TYR A 157 13.46 11.08 2.03
N SER A 158 14.69 10.88 1.58
CA SER A 158 15.68 11.96 1.46
C SER A 158 16.63 11.70 0.29
N ILE A 159 17.32 12.75 -0.16
CA ILE A 159 18.24 12.67 -1.29
C ILE A 159 19.65 13.05 -0.84
N GLN A 160 20.63 12.29 -1.29
CA GLN A 160 22.05 12.62 -1.12
C GLN A 160 22.81 12.50 -2.43
N PHE A 161 23.80 13.37 -2.65
CA PHE A 161 24.71 13.20 -3.78
C PHE A 161 25.76 12.13 -3.47
N ILE A 162 26.01 11.26 -4.45
CA ILE A 162 26.91 10.13 -4.28
C ILE A 162 28.32 10.51 -4.72
N GLU A 163 29.27 10.40 -3.81
CA GLU A 163 30.68 10.59 -4.13
C GLU A 163 31.21 9.48 -5.04
N LEU A 164 32.15 9.80 -5.93
CA LEU A 164 32.78 8.83 -6.84
C LEU A 164 33.40 7.64 -6.09
N SER A 165 34.02 7.92 -4.93
CA SER A 165 34.68 6.95 -4.05
C SER A 165 33.73 6.07 -3.24
N ALA A 166 32.43 6.37 -3.22
CA ALA A 166 31.47 5.53 -2.53
C ALA A 166 31.33 4.19 -3.28
N THR A 167 31.60 3.09 -2.57
CA THR A 167 31.30 1.72 -2.96
C THR A 167 29.95 1.37 -2.34
N PRO A 168 28.84 1.46 -3.09
CA PRO A 168 27.53 1.15 -2.54
C PRO A 168 27.44 -0.37 -2.42
N VAL A 169 27.52 -0.89 -1.21
CA VAL A 169 27.25 -2.31 -0.95
C VAL A 169 25.74 -2.49 -1.01
N GLU A 170 25.27 -3.46 -1.81
CA GLU A 170 23.85 -3.87 -1.89
C GLU A 170 22.84 -2.83 -2.41
N ASN A 171 23.29 -1.76 -3.08
CA ASN A 171 22.38 -0.86 -3.79
C ASN A 171 22.09 -1.32 -5.23
N ILE A 172 20.87 -1.05 -5.69
CA ILE A 172 20.49 -1.10 -7.10
C ILE A 172 20.81 0.26 -7.74
N SER A 173 21.36 0.21 -8.96
CA SER A 173 21.59 1.39 -9.79
C SER A 173 20.51 1.50 -10.85
N ILE A 174 19.85 2.65 -10.88
CA ILE A 174 18.86 3.02 -11.88
C ILE A 174 19.52 4.10 -12.75
N ASP A 175 19.83 3.74 -13.98
CA ASP A 175 20.50 4.63 -14.92
C ASP A 175 19.45 5.51 -15.63
N LEU A 176 19.45 6.80 -15.32
CA LEU A 176 18.69 7.80 -16.09
C LEU A 176 19.58 8.39 -17.19
N GLU A 177 18.97 9.06 -18.17
CA GLU A 177 19.70 9.66 -19.30
C GLU A 177 20.88 10.56 -18.90
N LYS A 178 20.80 11.24 -17.75
CA LYS A 178 21.77 12.26 -17.31
C LYS A 178 22.60 11.88 -16.08
N PHE A 179 22.11 10.98 -15.23
CA PHE A 179 22.76 10.61 -13.97
C PHE A 179 22.20 9.28 -13.46
N GLN A 180 22.95 8.64 -12.55
CA GLN A 180 22.47 7.43 -11.87
C GLN A 180 21.75 7.78 -10.57
N VAL A 181 20.69 7.01 -10.27
CA VAL A 181 20.05 6.97 -8.95
C VAL A 181 20.41 5.66 -8.27
N LEU A 182 20.88 5.73 -7.02
CA LEU A 182 21.08 4.54 -6.20
C LEU A 182 20.00 4.41 -5.12
N VAL A 183 19.57 3.19 -4.89
CA VAL A 183 18.61 2.83 -3.83
C VAL A 183 19.06 1.52 -3.19
N ALA A 184 18.96 1.40 -1.87
CA ALA A 184 19.25 0.14 -1.17
C ALA A 184 18.26 -0.96 -1.59
N LYS A 185 18.73 -2.21 -1.73
CA LYS A 185 17.88 -3.34 -2.15
C LYS A 185 16.67 -3.52 -1.23
N GLU A 186 16.84 -3.31 0.08
CA GLU A 186 15.79 -3.46 1.09
C GLU A 186 14.72 -2.35 1.00
N ALA A 187 15.05 -1.22 0.37
CA ALA A 187 14.17 -0.07 0.21
C ALA A 187 13.27 -0.12 -1.03
N ILE A 188 13.55 -1.04 -1.96
CA ILE A 188 12.78 -1.21 -3.22
C ILE A 188 11.26 -1.32 -3.01
N PRO A 189 10.73 -2.01 -1.98
CA PRO A 189 9.29 -2.09 -1.75
C PRO A 189 8.56 -0.77 -1.54
N TYR A 190 9.30 0.32 -1.33
CA TYR A 190 8.81 1.67 -1.07
C TYR A 190 9.16 2.67 -2.17
N LEU A 191 9.85 2.22 -3.24
CA LEU A 191 10.38 3.11 -4.27
C LEU A 191 9.33 3.51 -5.31
N GLU A 192 8.46 2.59 -5.73
CA GLU A 192 7.49 2.87 -6.79
C GLU A 192 6.55 4.01 -6.39
N GLY A 193 6.45 5.02 -7.26
CA GLY A 193 5.65 6.22 -7.02
C GLY A 193 6.37 7.29 -6.20
N THR A 194 7.69 7.18 -6.05
CA THR A 194 8.50 8.25 -5.46
C THR A 194 8.60 9.41 -6.45
N GLU A 195 8.27 10.60 -5.98
CA GLU A 195 8.40 11.85 -6.69
C GLU A 195 9.61 12.62 -6.15
N VAL A 196 10.37 13.26 -7.05
CA VAL A 196 11.52 14.10 -6.73
C VAL A 196 11.33 15.47 -7.36
N ASP A 197 11.31 16.51 -6.53
CA ASP A 197 11.19 17.90 -6.96
C ASP A 197 12.09 18.84 -6.13
N LEU A 198 11.97 20.14 -6.34
CA LEU A 198 12.58 21.19 -5.53
C LEU A 198 11.54 21.81 -4.60
N ASN A 199 11.88 21.93 -3.32
CA ASN A 199 11.07 22.64 -2.34
C ASN A 199 11.14 24.19 -2.56
N ASP A 200 10.41 24.95 -1.74
CA ASP A 200 10.36 26.42 -1.82
C ASP A 200 11.73 27.11 -1.61
N LYS A 201 12.70 26.40 -1.03
CA LYS A 201 14.08 26.89 -0.83
C LYS A 201 15.01 26.52 -1.99
N GLY A 202 14.51 25.80 -3.00
CA GLY A 202 15.29 25.30 -4.12
C GLY A 202 16.19 24.11 -3.77
N GLU A 203 15.89 23.39 -2.70
CA GLU A 203 16.58 22.17 -2.29
C GLU A 203 15.83 20.94 -2.82
N LEU A 204 16.56 19.87 -3.15
CA LEU A 204 15.96 18.61 -3.61
C LEU A 204 15.18 17.95 -2.48
N GLU A 205 13.99 17.48 -2.81
CA GLU A 205 13.10 16.74 -1.92
C GLU A 205 12.59 15.49 -2.64
N ALA A 206 12.50 14.37 -1.91
CA ALA A 206 11.88 13.15 -2.36
C ALA A 206 10.66 12.87 -1.49
N PHE A 207 9.59 12.37 -2.10
CA PHE A 207 8.34 12.08 -1.39
C PHE A 207 7.54 11.04 -2.16
N ASN A 208 6.89 10.10 -1.48
CA ASN A 208 5.92 9.19 -2.08
C ASN A 208 4.50 9.51 -1.53
N PRO A 209 3.55 9.98 -2.36
CA PRO A 209 2.22 10.39 -1.87
C PRO A 209 1.45 9.36 -1.06
N SER A 210 1.67 8.07 -1.32
CA SER A 210 0.93 7.00 -0.63
C SER A 210 1.72 6.41 0.55
N MET A 211 3.05 6.52 0.53
CA MET A 211 3.95 5.81 1.46
C MET A 211 4.78 6.74 2.36
N SER A 212 4.86 8.03 2.08
CA SER A 212 5.51 8.96 3.00
C SER A 212 4.75 9.01 4.33
N ILE A 213 5.49 9.12 5.44
CA ILE A 213 4.90 9.72 6.64
C ILE A 213 4.66 11.18 6.32
N THR A 214 3.41 11.52 6.03
CA THR A 214 2.94 12.88 6.21
C THR A 214 2.82 13.07 7.72
N GLU A 215 3.66 13.92 8.32
CA GLU A 215 3.18 14.62 9.51
C GLU A 215 1.91 15.30 9.05
N ILE A 216 0.76 14.88 9.60
CA ILE A 216 -0.49 15.49 9.19
C ILE A 216 -0.39 16.95 9.61
N SER A 217 -0.27 17.83 8.63
CA SER A 217 -0.02 19.24 8.85
C SER A 217 -1.32 20.01 8.69
N GLY A 218 -1.45 21.10 9.44
CA GLY A 218 -2.71 21.85 9.53
C GLY A 218 -3.33 21.76 10.93
N SER A 219 -4.50 22.36 11.05
CA SER A 219 -5.37 22.28 12.23
C SER A 219 -5.75 20.83 12.54
N VAL A 220 -6.08 20.54 13.80
CA VAL A 220 -6.52 19.20 14.25
C VAL A 220 -7.68 18.69 13.38
N GLU A 221 -8.57 19.60 12.98
CA GLU A 221 -9.68 19.35 12.07
C GLU A 221 -9.22 18.89 10.69
N GLU A 222 -8.24 19.59 10.08
CA GLU A 222 -7.66 19.18 8.80
C GLU A 222 -6.97 17.83 8.91
N GLN A 223 -6.31 17.58 10.04
CA GLN A 223 -5.65 16.31 10.26
C GLN A 223 -6.64 15.15 10.38
N ILE A 224 -7.71 15.32 11.17
CA ILE A 224 -8.76 14.32 11.29
C ILE A 224 -9.45 14.11 9.94
N GLN A 225 -9.72 15.20 9.20
CA GLN A 225 -10.32 15.11 7.87
C GLN A 225 -9.44 14.27 6.92
N HIS A 226 -8.12 14.45 6.97
CA HIS A 226 -7.18 13.64 6.20
C HIS A 226 -7.26 12.14 6.55
N VAL A 227 -7.25 11.80 7.85
CA VAL A 227 -7.41 10.40 8.31
C VAL A 227 -8.77 9.84 7.88
N LEU A 228 -9.83 10.65 7.93
CA LEU A 228 -11.16 10.25 7.51
C LEU A 228 -11.18 9.92 6.02
N ASP A 229 -10.59 10.75 5.18
CA ASP A 229 -10.65 10.61 3.71
C ASP A 229 -9.73 9.52 3.18
N GLU A 230 -8.53 9.40 3.75
CA GLU A 230 -7.50 8.47 3.25
C GLU A 230 -7.58 7.07 3.86
N GLU A 231 -8.13 6.93 5.07
CA GLU A 231 -8.14 5.63 5.79
C GLU A 231 -9.55 5.18 6.18
N VAL A 232 -10.31 6.01 6.90
CA VAL A 232 -11.60 5.58 7.48
C VAL A 232 -12.69 5.39 6.42
N ASN A 233 -12.92 6.39 5.58
CA ASN A 233 -13.95 6.38 4.54
C ASN A 233 -13.74 5.28 3.51
N PRO A 234 -12.50 5.01 3.03
CA PRO A 234 -12.21 3.85 2.21
C PRO A 234 -12.65 2.52 2.84
N MET A 235 -12.46 2.37 4.16
CA MET A 235 -12.86 1.17 4.91
C MET A 235 -14.39 1.04 5.02
N VAL A 236 -15.09 2.10 5.43
CA VAL A 236 -16.55 2.05 5.65
C VAL A 236 -17.36 2.06 4.37
N ALA A 237 -16.84 2.64 3.29
CA ALA A 237 -17.50 2.69 1.98
C ALA A 237 -17.80 1.28 1.42
N SER A 238 -16.98 0.27 1.78
CA SER A 238 -17.19 -1.13 1.38
C SER A 238 -18.53 -1.70 1.89
N HIS A 239 -19.09 -1.08 2.94
CA HIS A 239 -20.38 -1.42 3.52
C HIS A 239 -21.44 -0.34 3.26
N GLY A 240 -21.19 0.55 2.29
CA GLY A 240 -22.06 1.69 1.96
C GLY A 240 -22.09 2.78 3.03
N GLY A 241 -21.13 2.78 3.96
CA GLY A 241 -21.00 3.77 5.02
C GLY A 241 -20.13 4.96 4.62
N VAL A 242 -20.27 6.06 5.36
CA VAL A 242 -19.39 7.23 5.31
C VAL A 242 -19.27 7.80 6.73
N VAL A 243 -18.13 8.39 7.05
CA VAL A 243 -17.86 9.11 8.29
C VAL A 243 -17.43 10.53 7.94
N SER A 244 -17.99 11.51 8.63
CA SER A 244 -17.69 12.92 8.43
C SER A 244 -17.34 13.58 9.75
N LEU A 245 -16.37 14.49 9.74
CA LEU A 245 -16.05 15.33 10.89
C LEU A 245 -17.08 16.46 10.98
N LEU A 246 -17.74 16.59 12.13
CA LEU A 246 -18.62 17.73 12.41
C LEU A 246 -17.83 18.90 12.99
N GLU A 247 -17.08 18.64 14.05
CA GLU A 247 -16.28 19.63 14.76
C GLU A 247 -15.24 18.97 15.66
N VAL A 248 -14.22 19.74 16.03
CA VAL A 248 -13.32 19.43 17.13
C VAL A 248 -13.55 20.48 18.22
N LYS A 249 -13.71 20.04 19.47
CA LYS A 249 -13.76 20.93 20.63
C LYS A 249 -12.75 20.47 21.65
N GLU A 250 -11.80 21.36 21.96
CA GLU A 250 -10.66 21.05 22.82
C GLU A 250 -9.87 19.86 22.22
N HIS A 251 -9.85 18.72 22.92
CA HIS A 251 -9.19 17.49 22.48
C HIS A 251 -10.20 16.42 22.05
N ASN A 252 -11.43 16.80 21.71
CA ASN A 252 -12.51 15.88 21.40
C ASN A 252 -13.03 16.06 19.97
N ALA A 253 -13.06 14.97 19.20
CA ALA A 253 -13.60 14.94 17.84
C ALA A 253 -15.08 14.49 17.85
N TYR A 254 -15.93 15.18 17.10
CA TYR A 254 -17.34 14.83 16.93
C TYR A 254 -17.57 14.36 15.50
N LEU A 255 -17.93 13.09 15.32
CA LEU A 255 -18.09 12.45 14.03
C LEU A 255 -19.55 12.09 13.76
N GLU A 256 -19.97 12.25 12.52
CA GLU A 256 -21.26 11.81 12.01
C GLU A 256 -21.08 10.62 11.05
N PHE A 257 -21.82 9.55 11.27
CA PHE A 257 -21.81 8.32 10.49
C PHE A 257 -23.02 8.28 9.57
N GLY A 258 -22.79 8.30 8.26
CA GLY A 258 -23.81 8.29 7.23
C GLY A 258 -23.93 6.95 6.49
N GLY A 259 -24.93 6.86 5.60
CA GLY A 259 -25.13 5.72 4.71
C GLY A 259 -25.52 4.44 5.44
N GLY A 260 -24.92 3.31 5.07
CA GLY A 260 -25.12 2.01 5.71
C GLY A 260 -24.77 1.99 7.20
N CYS A 261 -23.98 2.95 7.68
CA CYS A 261 -23.67 3.11 9.10
C CYS A 261 -24.83 3.75 9.88
N GLN A 262 -25.66 4.60 9.26
CA GLN A 262 -26.74 5.34 9.94
C GLN A 262 -27.92 4.44 10.39
N GLY A 263 -28.10 3.28 9.76
CA GLY A 263 -29.28 2.41 9.97
C GLY A 263 -29.07 1.22 10.90
N CYS A 264 -27.85 0.94 11.38
CA CYS A 264 -27.62 -0.20 12.26
C CYS A 264 -27.68 0.27 13.72
N GLY A 265 -28.73 -0.09 14.47
CA GLY A 265 -28.78 0.15 15.93
C GLY A 265 -27.64 -0.54 16.71
N MET A 266 -26.89 -1.42 16.03
CA MET A 266 -25.54 -1.88 16.41
C MET A 266 -24.55 -1.42 15.32
N ILE A 267 -24.26 -0.11 15.17
CA ILE A 267 -22.92 0.23 14.66
C ILE A 267 -21.98 -0.53 15.58
N ASP A 268 -21.28 -1.49 14.98
CA ASP A 268 -20.34 -2.37 15.66
C ASP A 268 -19.47 -1.51 16.56
N VAL A 269 -19.48 -1.81 17.86
CA VAL A 269 -18.51 -1.25 18.81
C VAL A 269 -17.10 -1.34 18.20
N THR A 270 -16.83 -2.41 17.45
CA THR A 270 -15.63 -2.65 16.64
C THR A 270 -15.35 -1.56 15.61
N LEU A 271 -16.35 -1.05 14.88
CA LEU A 271 -16.14 0.01 13.89
C LEU A 271 -15.77 1.32 14.59
N LYS A 272 -16.52 1.69 15.64
CA LYS A 272 -16.23 2.91 16.43
C LYS A 272 -14.83 2.84 17.04
N GLN A 273 -14.48 1.69 17.61
CA GLN A 273 -13.14 1.44 18.15
C GLN A 273 -12.07 1.49 17.05
N GLY A 274 -12.33 0.94 15.87
CA GLY A 274 -11.40 1.01 14.74
C GLY A 274 -11.14 2.44 14.30
N VAL A 275 -12.20 3.24 14.14
CA VAL A 275 -12.10 4.67 13.81
C VAL A 275 -11.35 5.44 14.90
N GLU A 276 -11.65 5.16 16.17
CA GLU A 276 -10.97 5.79 17.30
C GLU A 276 -9.47 5.46 17.35
N VAL A 277 -9.10 4.20 17.14
CA VAL A 277 -7.71 3.77 17.11
C VAL A 277 -6.96 4.43 15.94
N MET A 278 -7.56 4.49 14.75
CA MET A 278 -6.94 5.10 13.56
C MET A 278 -6.72 6.61 13.73
N ILE A 279 -7.70 7.34 14.26
CA ILE A 279 -7.56 8.78 14.48
C ILE A 279 -6.53 9.06 15.58
N LYS A 280 -6.59 8.35 16.70
CA LYS A 280 -5.67 8.57 17.83
C LYS A 280 -4.24 8.10 17.56
N SER A 281 -4.04 7.12 16.68
CA SER A 281 -2.69 6.66 16.31
C SER A 281 -1.94 7.73 15.51
N GLN A 282 -2.65 8.50 14.69
CA GLN A 282 -2.07 9.56 13.88
C GLN A 282 -2.13 10.94 14.52
N ILE A 283 -3.12 11.17 15.40
CA ILE A 283 -3.38 12.45 16.05
C ILE A 283 -3.48 12.23 17.57
N PRO A 284 -2.34 12.05 18.27
CA PRO A 284 -2.33 11.68 19.69
C PRO A 284 -2.92 12.73 20.63
N GLU A 285 -3.11 13.97 20.16
CA GLU A 285 -3.74 15.06 20.91
C GLU A 285 -5.26 14.91 21.04
N ILE A 286 -5.90 13.99 20.31
CA ILE A 286 -7.31 13.66 20.48
C ILE A 286 -7.51 12.68 21.65
N GLU A 287 -8.21 13.13 22.69
CA GLU A 287 -8.50 12.37 23.91
C GLU A 287 -9.74 11.50 23.78
N ALA A 288 -10.78 11.96 23.07
CA ALA A 288 -12.00 11.19 22.84
C ALA A 288 -12.68 11.50 21.50
N ILE A 289 -13.46 10.54 21.03
CA ILE A 289 -14.27 10.66 19.81
C ILE A 289 -15.73 10.39 20.17
N TYR A 290 -16.60 11.30 19.78
CA TYR A 290 -18.03 11.25 20.02
C TYR A 290 -18.77 11.05 18.71
N ASP A 291 -19.64 10.04 18.68
CA ASP A 291 -20.57 9.81 17.59
C ASP A 291 -21.86 10.59 17.87
N VAL A 292 -22.21 11.52 16.96
CA VAL A 292 -23.39 12.39 17.07
C VAL A 292 -24.57 11.95 16.20
N THR A 293 -24.46 10.80 15.55
CA THR A 293 -25.43 10.31 14.56
C THR A 293 -26.74 9.90 15.21
N ASP A 294 -27.86 10.26 14.57
CA ASP A 294 -29.18 9.67 14.89
C ASP A 294 -29.32 8.27 14.25
N HIS A 295 -28.85 7.26 14.98
CA HIS A 295 -28.96 5.84 14.58
C HIS A 295 -30.39 5.29 14.56
N ALA A 296 -31.34 5.99 15.17
CA ALA A 296 -32.75 5.58 15.17
C ALA A 296 -33.50 6.11 13.93
N GLY A 297 -32.95 7.11 13.24
CA GLY A 297 -33.58 7.81 12.11
C GLY A 297 -33.21 7.30 10.71
N GLY A 298 -32.29 6.35 10.58
CA GLY A 298 -31.78 5.88 9.28
C GLY A 298 -32.83 5.15 8.44
N THR A 299 -32.91 5.45 7.14
CA THR A 299 -33.86 4.82 6.19
C THR A 299 -33.30 3.61 5.44
N ASN A 300 -32.06 3.18 5.71
CA ASN A 300 -31.38 2.10 4.98
C ASN A 300 -30.59 1.13 5.91
N PRO A 301 -31.25 0.42 6.83
CA PRO A 301 -30.58 -0.56 7.69
C PRO A 301 -30.17 -1.81 6.88
N TYR A 302 -28.88 -2.13 6.84
CA TYR A 302 -28.36 -3.37 6.24
C TYR A 302 -28.83 -4.63 7.00
N TYR A 303 -29.20 -4.48 8.28
CA TYR A 303 -29.75 -5.56 9.11
C TYR A 303 -30.98 -5.10 9.88
N GLN A 304 -32.10 -5.83 9.73
CA GLN A 304 -33.27 -5.69 10.61
C GLN A 304 -33.23 -6.80 11.67
N PRO A 305 -33.29 -6.49 12.97
CA PRO A 305 -33.46 -7.52 13.98
C PRO A 305 -34.80 -8.22 13.76
N SER A 306 -34.79 -9.54 13.70
CA SER A 306 -36.00 -10.36 13.62
C SER A 306 -36.91 -10.06 14.82
N ALA A 307 -38.15 -9.63 14.53
CA ALA A 307 -39.15 -9.33 15.54
C ALA A 307 -39.41 -10.56 16.44
N LYS A 308 -39.33 -10.36 17.75
CA LYS A 308 -39.78 -11.33 18.77
C LYS A 308 -41.29 -11.27 18.94
#